data_AF-A0A366R276-F1
#
_entry.id   AF-A0A366R276-F1
#
_cell.length_a   1.000
_cell.length_b   1.000
_cell.length_c   1.000
_cell.angle_alpha   90.00
_cell.angle_beta   90.00
_cell.angle_gamma   90.00
#
_symmetry.space_group_name_H-M   'P 1'
#
loop_
_entity.id
_entity.type
_entity.pdbx_description
1 polymer ?
#
loop_
_entity_poly.entity_id
_entity_poly.type
_entity_poly.pdbx_seq_one_letter_code
_entity_poly.pdbx_strand_id
1 'polypeptide(L)'
;MRVAVIGGGPSGLVTLKYLLRAHLNLDCEPIEARLFELDDSVGGAFSTRVYEDAELVSSKQLTTFSDFRCNKKTDFLSGTDYVQYLKDYCSHFNLWLHMDLGVEVRTVQGTASNGYSIECARRDGEAFYWDCDAVAVCSGLHREPNLPVMPGLHHIPEVIHSSEFKTKSQFGVNKTVMVIGSGETGADVAYLAVNSPTKQVLMCHKDGFHFAPKRNPGPILLPILGRKPDPNEPGIPIDVSRANLFDTTYVHPVLRKSMILWDYYNYYIKSLLWICSGTTFGMDQWIGEISKARRHPSKTFVQTPIPDTHGRQVDLAPLPKMIRKDGTVEFVDNGRPEYERLKTQTIRPDMVVLCTGYKQTFPFLRTLYQDEQRHPSSFVRGIWEQGRPEVGFIGFMRPSLGAIPPLAEMQAQLWVLNLVSPHKLSLQPEDEEHYKLHTKPTARVTYGVDHESYAYQLALDMNSAPGLTDMLKRASSTDLRTTLRLLVIWAFGAHFNTKFRLIGPWAWEGAEDLLVSDEFWQTITRRPMLFGKF
;
A
#
# COMPACT_ATOMS: atom_id res chain seq x y z
N MET A 1 -28.28 3.59 15.90
CA MET A 1 -27.81 4.00 14.56
C MET A 1 -27.56 2.75 13.74
N ARG A 2 -27.94 2.75 12.46
CA ARG A 2 -27.72 1.67 11.50
C ARG A 2 -26.71 2.10 10.44
N VAL A 3 -25.71 1.27 10.14
CA VAL A 3 -24.61 1.63 9.21
C VAL A 3 -24.33 0.54 8.18
N ALA A 4 -24.35 0.91 6.90
CA ALA A 4 -23.99 0.00 5.80
C ALA A 4 -22.47 0.05 5.58
N VAL A 5 -21.83 -1.09 5.39
CA VAL A 5 -20.42 -1.18 4.97
C VAL A 5 -20.36 -1.86 3.60
N ILE A 6 -19.86 -1.16 2.58
CA ILE A 6 -19.85 -1.65 1.20
C ILE A 6 -18.45 -2.18 0.86
N GLY A 7 -18.28 -3.51 0.86
CA GLY A 7 -17.04 -4.21 0.54
C GLY A 7 -16.42 -4.91 1.75
N GLY A 8 -16.05 -6.18 1.58
CA GLY A 8 -15.42 -7.11 2.54
C GLY A 8 -13.92 -7.26 2.39
N GLY A 9 -13.25 -6.25 1.81
CA GLY A 9 -11.79 -6.10 1.88
C GLY A 9 -11.31 -5.60 3.25
N PRO A 10 -9.99 -5.45 3.46
CA PRO A 10 -9.43 -5.06 4.76
C PRO A 10 -10.03 -3.75 5.32
N SER A 11 -10.28 -2.75 4.46
CA SER A 11 -10.95 -1.49 4.87
C SER A 11 -12.35 -1.70 5.43
N GLY A 12 -13.14 -2.59 4.81
CA GLY A 12 -14.50 -2.88 5.27
C GLY A 12 -14.52 -3.68 6.56
N LEU A 13 -13.66 -4.70 6.66
CA LEU A 13 -13.57 -5.54 7.86
C LEU A 13 -13.18 -4.73 9.10
N VAL A 14 -12.18 -3.85 8.98
CA VAL A 14 -11.76 -3.00 10.09
C VAL A 14 -12.84 -1.97 10.43
N THR A 15 -13.50 -1.38 9.42
CA THR A 15 -14.62 -0.46 9.65
C THR A 15 -15.78 -1.13 10.39
N LEU A 16 -16.18 -2.32 9.96
CA LEU A 16 -17.22 -3.11 10.62
C LEU A 16 -16.85 -3.39 12.09
N LYS A 17 -15.61 -3.79 12.36
CA LYS A 17 -15.10 -4.02 13.73
C LYS A 17 -15.21 -2.76 14.60
N TYR A 18 -14.81 -1.59 14.10
CA TYR A 18 -14.90 -0.35 14.87
C TYR A 18 -16.32 0.15 15.09
N LEU A 19 -17.21 -0.03 14.11
CA LEU A 19 -18.64 0.29 14.26
C LEU A 19 -19.30 -0.58 15.35
N LEU A 20 -19.16 -1.90 15.25
CA LEU A 20 -19.79 -2.85 16.19
C LEU A 20 -19.29 -2.66 17.62
N ARG A 21 -18.03 -2.25 17.78
CA ARG A 21 -17.39 -2.07 19.09
C ARG A 21 -17.35 -0.63 19.57
N ALA A 22 -17.98 0.32 18.86
CA ALA A 22 -17.94 1.73 19.22
C ALA A 22 -18.40 1.97 20.67
N HIS A 23 -19.51 1.35 21.08
CA HIS A 23 -20.09 1.44 22.43
C HIS A 23 -19.18 0.91 23.56
N LEU A 24 -18.13 0.13 23.24
CA LEU A 24 -17.17 -0.37 24.24
C LEU A 24 -16.09 0.67 24.59
N ASN A 25 -15.88 1.64 23.70
CA ASN A 25 -14.79 2.60 23.75
C ASN A 25 -15.29 4.06 23.80
N LEU A 26 -16.47 4.30 23.24
CA LEU A 26 -17.09 5.60 23.10
C LEU A 26 -18.44 5.60 23.83
N ASP A 27 -18.78 6.74 24.40
CA ASP A 27 -20.07 6.97 25.05
C ASP A 27 -21.18 7.08 23.99
N CYS A 28 -21.66 5.93 23.52
CA CYS A 28 -22.70 5.81 22.50
C CYS A 28 -23.44 4.46 22.61
N GLU A 29 -24.67 4.43 22.12
CA GLU A 29 -25.44 3.18 22.00
C GLU A 29 -24.83 2.23 20.96
N PRO A 30 -25.02 0.90 21.10
CA PRO A 30 -24.57 -0.07 20.10
C PRO A 30 -25.04 0.28 18.68
N ILE A 31 -24.10 0.24 17.74
CA ILE A 31 -24.37 0.48 16.32
C ILE A 31 -24.75 -0.83 15.65
N GLU A 32 -25.89 -0.85 14.95
CA GLU A 32 -26.26 -1.96 14.06
C GLU A 32 -25.52 -1.76 12.73
N ALA A 33 -24.41 -2.47 12.55
CA ALA A 33 -23.67 -2.42 11.29
C ALA A 33 -23.88 -3.70 10.47
N ARG A 34 -23.95 -3.54 9.15
CA ARG A 34 -24.03 -4.65 8.20
C ARG A 34 -23.11 -4.41 7.01
N LEU A 35 -22.29 -5.40 6.69
CA LEU A 35 -21.38 -5.37 5.56
C LEU A 35 -21.95 -6.16 4.38
N PHE A 36 -21.85 -5.60 3.18
CA PHE A 36 -22.24 -6.23 1.93
C PHE A 36 -20.98 -6.46 1.06
N GLU A 37 -20.70 -7.72 0.73
CA GLU A 37 -19.56 -8.12 -0.11
C GLU A 37 -20.09 -8.87 -1.34
N LEU A 38 -19.57 -8.47 -2.51
CA LEU A 38 -19.93 -9.02 -3.81
C LEU A 38 -19.50 -10.47 -3.97
N ASP A 39 -18.31 -10.81 -3.48
CA ASP A 39 -17.72 -12.15 -3.58
C ASP A 39 -18.20 -13.07 -2.44
N ASP A 40 -18.01 -14.39 -2.58
CA ASP A 40 -18.39 -15.37 -1.51
C ASP A 40 -17.36 -15.41 -0.37
N SER A 41 -16.36 -14.54 -0.40
CA SER A 41 -15.29 -14.52 0.57
C SER A 41 -14.81 -13.11 0.83
N VAL A 42 -14.31 -12.90 2.04
CA VAL A 42 -13.62 -11.67 2.43
C VAL A 42 -12.24 -11.60 1.78
N GLY A 43 -11.65 -10.40 1.80
CA GLY A 43 -10.29 -10.14 1.33
C GLY A 43 -10.23 -9.29 0.06
N GLY A 44 -11.34 -9.17 -0.68
CA GLY A 44 -11.45 -8.33 -1.87
C GLY A 44 -10.35 -8.64 -2.89
N ALA A 45 -9.59 -7.61 -3.31
CA ALA A 45 -8.51 -7.76 -4.30
C ALA A 45 -7.43 -8.79 -3.88
N PHE A 46 -7.21 -8.99 -2.58
CA PHE A 46 -6.26 -9.99 -2.07
C PHE A 46 -6.78 -11.43 -2.19
N SER A 47 -8.07 -11.63 -2.50
CA SER A 47 -8.62 -12.95 -2.82
C SER A 47 -8.81 -13.11 -4.33
N THR A 48 -9.36 -12.11 -5.01
CA THR A 48 -9.81 -12.26 -6.41
C THR A 48 -8.76 -11.86 -7.45
N ARG A 49 -7.79 -11.01 -7.10
CA ARG A 49 -6.80 -10.45 -8.04
C ARG A 49 -5.36 -10.90 -7.77
N VAL A 50 -5.18 -11.93 -6.96
CA VAL A 50 -3.90 -12.57 -6.70
C VAL A 50 -3.49 -13.47 -7.87
N TYR A 51 -2.17 -13.62 -8.04
CA TYR A 51 -1.51 -14.48 -9.01
C TYR A 51 -0.46 -15.37 -8.31
N GLU A 52 0.04 -16.37 -9.03
CA GLU A 52 1.09 -17.29 -8.59
C GLU A 52 2.29 -16.51 -8.04
N ASP A 53 2.80 -16.97 -6.89
CA ASP A 53 3.92 -16.37 -6.15
C ASP A 53 3.70 -14.92 -5.69
N ALA A 54 2.49 -14.38 -5.79
CA ALA A 54 2.20 -13.04 -5.28
C ALA A 54 2.37 -12.99 -3.76
N GLU A 55 3.22 -12.05 -3.36
CA GLU A 55 3.55 -11.77 -1.97
C GLU A 55 3.36 -10.29 -1.70
N LEU A 56 2.86 -9.94 -0.52
CA LEU A 56 2.73 -8.54 -0.11
C LEU A 56 4.08 -7.81 -0.22
N VAL A 57 4.01 -6.56 -0.68
CA VAL A 57 5.20 -5.69 -0.79
C VAL A 57 5.58 -5.10 0.57
N SER A 58 4.59 -4.89 1.44
CA SER A 58 4.78 -4.45 2.83
C SER A 58 4.86 -5.64 3.78
N SER A 59 5.65 -5.48 4.84
CA SER A 59 5.86 -6.46 5.88
C SER A 59 4.59 -6.65 6.73
N LYS A 60 4.47 -7.79 7.42
CA LYS A 60 3.40 -8.06 8.37
C LYS A 60 3.44 -7.07 9.54
N GLN A 61 4.63 -6.63 9.94
CA GLN A 61 4.85 -5.67 11.02
C GLN A 61 4.05 -4.39 10.77
N LEU A 62 4.04 -3.91 9.52
CA LEU A 62 3.29 -2.72 9.12
C LEU A 62 1.86 -3.03 8.65
N THR A 63 1.63 -4.16 7.96
CA THR A 63 0.36 -4.41 7.24
C THR A 63 -0.78 -4.89 8.13
N THR A 64 -0.52 -5.65 9.19
CA THR A 64 -1.59 -6.20 10.04
C THR A 64 -2.11 -5.14 11.03
N PHE A 65 -3.38 -5.24 11.39
CA PHE A 65 -4.09 -4.28 12.24
C PHE A 65 -3.46 -4.12 13.63
N SER A 66 -3.73 -2.95 14.23
CA SER A 66 -3.09 -2.47 15.45
C SER A 66 -3.26 -3.37 16.68
N ASP A 67 -4.31 -4.18 16.71
CA ASP A 67 -4.69 -5.06 17.82
C ASP A 67 -4.89 -6.53 17.42
N PHE A 68 -4.41 -6.94 16.24
CA PHE A 68 -4.45 -8.34 15.82
C PHE A 68 -3.31 -8.69 14.85
N ARG A 69 -2.40 -9.57 15.29
CA ARG A 69 -1.16 -9.91 14.58
C ARG A 69 -1.24 -11.23 13.83
N CYS A 70 -0.41 -11.38 12.80
CA CYS A 70 -0.24 -12.63 12.08
C CYS A 70 0.90 -13.47 12.71
N ASN A 71 0.61 -14.73 13.02
CA ASN A 71 1.56 -15.65 13.68
C ASN A 71 2.61 -16.27 12.74
N LYS A 72 2.61 -15.90 11.45
CA LYS A 72 3.62 -16.38 10.49
C LYS A 72 5.00 -15.84 10.85
N LYS A 73 6.04 -16.65 10.65
CA LYS A 73 7.44 -16.26 10.93
C LYS A 73 8.04 -15.40 9.83
N THR A 74 7.53 -15.48 8.60
CA THR A 74 8.00 -14.66 7.47
C THR A 74 7.59 -13.21 7.68
N ASP A 75 8.43 -12.27 7.28
CA ASP A 75 8.07 -10.85 7.36
C ASP A 75 7.05 -10.47 6.28
N PHE A 76 7.08 -11.12 5.11
CA PHE A 76 6.15 -10.87 4.02
C PHE A 76 5.19 -12.06 3.90
N LEU A 77 3.91 -11.76 3.66
CA LEU A 77 2.85 -12.76 3.57
C LEU A 77 2.55 -13.02 2.10
N SER A 78 2.29 -14.29 1.75
CA SER A 78 1.64 -14.60 0.48
C SER A 78 0.23 -14.01 0.46
N GLY A 79 -0.36 -13.84 -0.74
CA GLY A 79 -1.76 -13.43 -0.86
C GLY A 79 -2.70 -14.36 -0.08
N THR A 80 -2.47 -15.67 -0.15
CA THR A 80 -3.24 -16.70 0.58
C THR A 80 -3.10 -16.55 2.09
N ASP A 81 -1.88 -16.37 2.61
CA ASP A 81 -1.66 -16.18 4.04
C ASP A 81 -2.33 -14.90 4.56
N TYR A 82 -2.32 -13.83 3.76
CA TYR A 82 -2.98 -12.58 4.15
C TYR A 82 -4.51 -12.71 4.17
N VAL A 83 -5.11 -13.39 3.19
CA VAL A 83 -6.55 -13.69 3.22
C VAL A 83 -6.91 -14.55 4.42
N GLN A 84 -6.08 -15.54 4.77
CA GLN A 84 -6.29 -16.33 5.98
C GLN A 84 -6.23 -15.46 7.23
N TYR A 85 -5.25 -14.56 7.34
CA TYR A 85 -5.18 -13.58 8.43
C TYR A 85 -6.47 -12.74 8.54
N LEU A 86 -7.05 -12.29 7.42
CA LEU A 86 -8.31 -11.55 7.43
C LEU A 86 -9.51 -12.41 7.88
N LYS A 87 -9.53 -13.70 7.51
CA LYS A 87 -10.54 -14.64 8.00
C LYS A 87 -10.41 -14.89 9.50
N ASP A 88 -9.18 -15.03 9.99
CA ASP A 88 -8.88 -15.19 11.42
C ASP A 88 -9.30 -13.94 12.20
N TYR A 89 -9.07 -12.73 11.63
CA TYR A 89 -9.55 -11.46 12.17
C TYR A 89 -11.07 -11.43 12.29
N CYS A 90 -11.79 -11.84 11.24
CA CYS A 90 -13.25 -11.91 11.24
C CYS A 90 -13.77 -12.85 12.33
N SER A 91 -13.14 -14.02 12.49
CA SER A 91 -13.49 -14.98 13.53
C SER A 91 -13.19 -14.46 14.93
N HIS A 92 -12.02 -13.84 15.13
CA HIS A 92 -11.60 -13.29 16.43
C HIS A 92 -12.54 -12.19 16.93
N PHE A 93 -12.97 -11.29 16.04
CA PHE A 93 -13.90 -10.20 16.37
C PHE A 93 -15.38 -10.54 16.12
N ASN A 94 -15.70 -11.80 15.81
CA ASN A 94 -17.05 -12.29 15.54
C ASN A 94 -17.81 -11.49 14.45
N LEU A 95 -17.11 -11.09 13.39
CA LEU A 95 -17.67 -10.24 12.33
C LEU A 95 -18.62 -10.99 11.40
N TRP A 96 -18.49 -12.31 11.27
CA TRP A 96 -19.25 -13.13 10.31
C TRP A 96 -20.77 -12.98 10.42
N LEU A 97 -21.29 -12.73 11.62
CA LEU A 97 -22.73 -12.55 11.87
C LEU A 97 -23.30 -11.24 11.30
N HIS A 98 -22.42 -10.33 10.88
CA HIS A 98 -22.77 -8.97 10.45
C HIS A 98 -22.44 -8.74 8.97
N MET A 99 -22.25 -9.81 8.19
CA MET A 99 -21.86 -9.74 6.79
C MET A 99 -22.80 -10.55 5.91
N ASP A 100 -23.21 -9.95 4.79
CA ASP A 100 -23.88 -10.60 3.67
C ASP A 100 -22.85 -10.74 2.52
N LEU A 101 -22.37 -11.96 2.30
CA LEU A 101 -21.46 -12.31 1.19
C LEU A 101 -22.27 -12.68 -0.07
N GLY A 102 -21.66 -12.57 -1.25
CA GLY A 102 -22.35 -12.84 -2.52
C GLY A 102 -23.47 -11.83 -2.83
N VAL A 103 -23.37 -10.61 -2.28
CA VAL A 103 -24.37 -9.54 -2.41
C VAL A 103 -23.76 -8.32 -3.09
N GLU A 104 -24.31 -7.95 -4.25
CA GLU A 104 -23.95 -6.73 -4.96
C GLU A 104 -24.75 -5.54 -4.42
N VAL A 105 -24.06 -4.46 -4.06
CA VAL A 105 -24.70 -3.16 -3.84
C VAL A 105 -24.83 -2.44 -5.18
N ARG A 106 -26.06 -2.20 -5.63
CA ARG A 106 -26.37 -1.57 -6.92
C ARG A 106 -26.56 -0.08 -6.81
N THR A 107 -27.25 0.39 -5.77
CA THR A 107 -27.54 1.82 -5.60
C THR A 107 -27.65 2.16 -4.12
N VAL A 108 -27.16 3.35 -3.77
CA VAL A 108 -27.34 3.99 -2.47
C VAL A 108 -28.12 5.28 -2.73
N GLN A 109 -29.30 5.44 -2.13
CA GLN A 109 -30.13 6.63 -2.33
C GLN A 109 -30.41 7.31 -0.99
N GLY A 110 -30.46 8.64 -0.98
CA GLY A 110 -30.92 9.38 0.21
C GLY A 110 -32.42 9.19 0.40
N THR A 111 -32.87 9.11 1.65
CA THR A 111 -34.29 9.02 2.01
C THR A 111 -34.82 10.39 2.45
N ALA A 112 -36.15 10.54 2.49
CA ALA A 112 -36.80 11.76 2.98
C ALA A 112 -36.53 12.04 4.47
N SER A 113 -36.11 11.03 5.23
CA SER A 113 -35.83 11.11 6.67
C SER A 113 -34.35 11.36 6.99
N ASN A 114 -33.56 11.91 6.05
CA ASN A 114 -32.12 12.12 6.18
C ASN A 114 -31.30 10.84 6.43
N GLY A 115 -31.78 9.68 5.96
CA GLY A 115 -31.05 8.42 5.94
C GLY A 115 -30.73 7.96 4.52
N TYR A 116 -30.37 6.68 4.38
CA TYR A 116 -30.01 6.07 3.11
C TYR A 116 -30.74 4.73 2.92
N SER A 117 -31.16 4.45 1.69
CA SER A 117 -31.67 3.13 1.30
C SER A 117 -30.68 2.49 0.33
N ILE A 118 -30.26 1.26 0.66
CA ILE A 118 -29.29 0.49 -0.12
C ILE A 118 -30.04 -0.58 -0.91
N GLU A 119 -30.00 -0.49 -2.24
CA GLU A 119 -30.45 -1.57 -3.11
C GLU A 119 -29.34 -2.62 -3.25
N CYS A 120 -29.63 -3.82 -2.77
CA CYS A 120 -28.74 -4.98 -2.82
C CYS A 120 -29.33 -6.05 -3.74
N ALA A 121 -28.47 -6.84 -4.39
CA ALA A 121 -28.87 -7.98 -5.18
C ALA A 121 -28.05 -9.22 -4.81
N ARG A 122 -28.74 -10.32 -4.52
CA ARG A 122 -28.12 -11.65 -4.36
C ARG A 122 -27.75 -12.22 -5.74
N ARG A 123 -26.93 -13.27 -5.77
CA ARG A 123 -26.50 -13.93 -7.01
C ARG A 123 -27.61 -14.56 -7.85
N ASP A 124 -28.71 -14.94 -7.22
CA ASP A 124 -29.91 -15.41 -7.91
C ASP A 124 -30.72 -14.28 -8.57
N GLY A 125 -30.28 -13.03 -8.40
CA GLY A 125 -30.92 -11.83 -8.91
C GLY A 125 -32.00 -11.27 -7.99
N GLU A 126 -32.27 -11.90 -6.85
CA GLU A 126 -33.22 -11.38 -5.85
C GLU A 126 -32.70 -10.04 -5.30
N ALA A 127 -33.48 -8.99 -5.53
CA ALA A 127 -33.18 -7.66 -5.01
C ALA A 127 -33.86 -7.45 -3.66
N PHE A 128 -33.14 -6.83 -2.73
CA PHE A 128 -33.68 -6.42 -1.44
C PHE A 128 -33.11 -5.06 -1.04
N TYR A 129 -33.79 -4.39 -0.12
CA TYR A 129 -33.42 -3.07 0.36
C TYR A 129 -32.97 -3.12 1.81
N TRP A 130 -32.02 -2.25 2.15
CA TRP A 130 -31.57 -2.08 3.52
C TRP A 130 -31.45 -0.59 3.86
N ASP A 131 -32.32 -0.11 4.74
CA ASP A 131 -32.30 1.29 5.17
C ASP A 131 -31.31 1.52 6.31
N CYS A 132 -30.64 2.66 6.32
CA CYS A 132 -29.61 3.00 7.30
C CYS A 132 -29.43 4.50 7.50
N ASP A 133 -28.69 4.87 8.54
CA ASP A 133 -28.40 6.26 8.88
C ASP A 133 -27.08 6.73 8.25
N ALA A 134 -26.13 5.82 8.03
CA ALA A 134 -24.81 6.11 7.48
C ALA A 134 -24.27 4.98 6.59
N VAL A 135 -23.32 5.31 5.72
CA VAL A 135 -22.71 4.41 4.73
C VAL A 135 -21.19 4.53 4.75
N ALA A 136 -20.50 3.43 5.01
CA ALA A 136 -19.07 3.28 4.79
C ALA A 136 -18.82 2.68 3.41
N VAL A 137 -18.24 3.46 2.52
CA VAL A 137 -17.74 3.03 1.23
C VAL A 137 -16.36 2.41 1.44
N CYS A 138 -16.24 1.10 1.21
CA CYS A 138 -15.02 0.30 1.40
C CYS A 138 -14.71 -0.57 0.17
N SER A 139 -15.22 -0.18 -1.01
CA SER A 139 -15.19 -0.97 -2.26
C SER A 139 -13.78 -1.10 -2.89
N GLY A 140 -12.80 -0.39 -2.36
CA GLY A 140 -11.39 -0.48 -2.76
C GLY A 140 -11.03 0.23 -4.07
N LEU A 141 -9.72 0.23 -4.37
CA LEU A 141 -9.08 1.00 -5.45
C LEU A 141 -8.81 0.20 -6.73
N HIS A 142 -9.05 -1.11 -6.72
CA HIS A 142 -8.47 -2.06 -7.70
C HIS A 142 -9.50 -2.97 -8.38
N ARG A 143 -10.66 -2.42 -8.75
CA ARG A 143 -11.76 -3.19 -9.35
C ARG A 143 -11.78 -3.12 -10.87
N GLU A 144 -12.01 -1.92 -11.42
CA GLU A 144 -12.19 -1.69 -12.86
C GLU A 144 -10.83 -1.53 -13.56
N PRO A 145 -10.42 -2.45 -14.46
CA PRO A 145 -9.17 -2.34 -15.21
C PRO A 145 -9.06 -1.02 -15.98
N ASN A 146 -7.90 -0.37 -15.90
CA ASN A 146 -7.61 0.82 -16.70
C ASN A 146 -7.01 0.40 -18.05
N LEU A 147 -7.86 0.21 -19.05
CA LEU A 147 -7.44 -0.20 -20.40
C LEU A 147 -7.09 1.04 -21.25
N PRO A 148 -5.81 1.25 -21.63
CA PRO A 148 -5.43 2.36 -22.48
C PRO A 148 -5.93 2.15 -23.91
N VAL A 149 -6.32 3.24 -24.58
CA VAL A 149 -6.54 3.21 -26.04
C VAL A 149 -5.18 3.21 -26.73
N MET A 150 -4.84 2.10 -27.37
CA MET A 150 -3.58 1.92 -28.09
C MET A 150 -3.84 1.53 -29.55
N PRO A 151 -3.42 2.35 -30.53
CA PRO A 151 -3.63 2.05 -31.95
C PRO A 151 -3.04 0.70 -32.35
N GLY A 152 -3.87 -0.17 -32.94
CA GLY A 152 -3.46 -1.48 -33.46
C GLY A 152 -3.27 -2.58 -32.42
N LEU A 153 -3.63 -2.37 -31.14
CA LEU A 153 -3.45 -3.37 -30.08
C LEU A 153 -4.11 -4.73 -30.41
N HIS A 154 -5.20 -4.74 -31.17
CA HIS A 154 -5.89 -5.95 -31.65
C HIS A 154 -5.09 -6.79 -32.67
N HIS A 155 -3.97 -6.28 -33.20
CA HIS A 155 -3.05 -7.08 -34.02
C HIS A 155 -2.13 -7.98 -33.18
N ILE A 156 -2.08 -7.80 -31.86
CA ILE A 156 -1.36 -8.70 -30.96
C ILE A 156 -2.19 -9.97 -30.75
N PRO A 157 -1.58 -11.17 -30.82
CA PRO A 157 -2.32 -12.43 -30.67
C PRO A 157 -3.06 -12.56 -29.34
N GLU A 158 -2.44 -12.11 -28.24
CA GLU A 158 -2.98 -12.23 -26.89
C GLU A 158 -2.77 -10.92 -26.11
N VAL A 159 -3.84 -10.35 -25.60
CA VAL A 159 -3.81 -9.13 -24.77
C VAL A 159 -4.64 -9.36 -23.54
N ILE A 160 -4.03 -9.25 -22.36
CA ILE A 160 -4.71 -9.35 -21.07
C ILE A 160 -4.40 -8.14 -20.21
N HIS A 161 -5.30 -7.80 -19.30
CA HIS A 161 -4.97 -6.93 -18.18
C HIS A 161 -4.39 -7.73 -17.01
N SER A 162 -3.57 -7.12 -16.17
CA SER A 162 -2.96 -7.80 -15.01
C SER A 162 -3.98 -8.42 -14.04
N SER A 163 -5.23 -7.97 -14.07
CA SER A 163 -6.34 -8.57 -13.32
C SER A 163 -6.68 -10.00 -13.73
N GLU A 164 -6.39 -10.36 -14.99
CA GLU A 164 -6.65 -11.66 -15.60
C GLU A 164 -5.44 -12.60 -15.51
N PHE A 165 -4.28 -12.07 -15.12
CA PHE A 165 -3.09 -12.88 -14.88
C PHE A 165 -3.22 -13.65 -13.56
N LYS A 166 -2.93 -14.94 -13.59
CA LYS A 166 -3.06 -15.90 -12.49
C LYS A 166 -1.85 -16.81 -12.36
N THR A 167 -1.27 -17.28 -13.46
CA THR A 167 -0.18 -18.27 -13.42
C THR A 167 0.84 -18.03 -14.51
N LYS A 168 2.10 -18.45 -14.27
CA LYS A 168 3.19 -18.34 -15.25
C LYS A 168 2.92 -19.10 -16.54
N SER A 169 2.11 -20.15 -16.49
CA SER A 169 1.73 -20.94 -17.68
C SER A 169 1.05 -20.09 -18.77
N GLN A 170 0.39 -18.97 -18.40
CA GLN A 170 -0.21 -18.05 -19.36
C GLN A 170 0.83 -17.40 -20.29
N PHE A 171 2.09 -17.25 -19.87
CA PHE A 171 3.16 -16.73 -20.72
C PHE A 171 3.53 -17.66 -21.88
N GLY A 172 3.17 -18.94 -21.81
CA GLY A 172 3.55 -19.94 -22.81
C GLY A 172 5.06 -20.20 -22.90
N VAL A 173 5.47 -20.82 -24.00
CA VAL A 173 6.87 -21.20 -24.27
C VAL A 173 7.36 -20.47 -25.50
N ASN A 174 8.60 -19.97 -25.45
CA ASN A 174 9.29 -19.26 -26.53
C ASN A 174 8.51 -18.05 -27.07
N LYS A 175 7.65 -17.44 -26.23
CA LYS A 175 6.90 -16.22 -26.54
C LYS A 175 7.68 -14.95 -26.20
N THR A 176 7.44 -13.89 -26.96
CA THR A 176 7.84 -12.52 -26.64
C THR A 176 6.71 -11.86 -25.84
N VAL A 177 6.97 -11.55 -24.57
CA VAL A 177 5.99 -10.95 -23.65
C VAL A 177 6.29 -9.46 -23.48
N MET A 178 5.32 -8.59 -23.76
CA MET A 178 5.44 -7.16 -23.55
C MET A 178 4.53 -6.70 -22.39
N VAL A 179 5.14 -6.27 -21.30
CA VAL A 179 4.46 -5.74 -20.11
C VAL A 179 4.33 -4.23 -20.26
N ILE A 180 3.11 -3.69 -20.22
CA ILE A 180 2.86 -2.26 -20.30
C ILE A 180 2.57 -1.69 -18.93
N GLY A 181 3.52 -0.93 -18.38
CA GLY A 181 3.43 -0.33 -17.05
C GLY A 181 4.52 -0.85 -16.13
N SER A 182 5.14 0.08 -15.39
CA SER A 182 6.27 -0.17 -14.49
C SER A 182 5.89 0.02 -13.03
N GLY A 183 4.63 -0.26 -12.67
CA GLY A 183 4.19 -0.33 -11.27
C GLY A 183 4.60 -1.66 -10.62
N GLU A 184 4.18 -1.88 -9.38
CA GLU A 184 4.53 -3.06 -8.58
C GLU A 184 4.12 -4.35 -9.30
N THR A 185 2.87 -4.44 -9.78
CA THR A 185 2.41 -5.59 -10.59
C THR A 185 3.16 -5.74 -11.90
N GLY A 186 3.60 -4.62 -12.52
CA GLY A 186 4.40 -4.67 -13.75
C GLY A 186 5.77 -5.30 -13.51
N ALA A 187 6.40 -4.96 -12.38
CA ALA A 187 7.65 -5.53 -11.94
C ALA A 187 7.52 -7.04 -11.69
N ASP A 188 6.50 -7.46 -10.94
CA ASP A 188 6.24 -8.87 -10.64
C ASP A 188 5.98 -9.67 -11.92
N VAL A 189 5.08 -9.20 -12.78
CA VAL A 189 4.75 -9.88 -14.04
C VAL A 189 6.00 -9.98 -14.93
N ALA A 190 6.81 -8.93 -15.04
CA ALA A 190 8.06 -8.98 -15.81
C ALA A 190 9.06 -9.98 -15.20
N TYR A 191 9.18 -10.01 -13.88
CA TYR A 191 10.02 -10.97 -13.16
C TYR A 191 9.55 -12.42 -13.34
N LEU A 192 8.24 -12.67 -13.27
CA LEU A 192 7.67 -13.99 -13.49
C LEU A 192 7.83 -14.43 -14.95
N ALA A 193 7.64 -13.52 -15.91
CA ALA A 193 7.81 -13.79 -17.33
C ALA A 193 9.27 -14.13 -17.68
N VAL A 194 10.24 -13.40 -17.15
CA VAL A 194 11.67 -13.65 -17.45
C VAL A 194 12.17 -14.92 -16.79
N ASN A 195 11.53 -15.36 -15.70
CA ASN A 195 11.79 -16.65 -15.07
C ASN A 195 10.98 -17.82 -15.66
N SER A 196 10.12 -17.54 -16.64
CA SER A 196 9.37 -18.52 -17.42
C SER A 196 10.12 -18.86 -18.72
N PRO A 197 9.77 -19.92 -19.47
CA PRO A 197 10.45 -20.28 -20.72
C PRO A 197 10.07 -19.34 -21.88
N THR A 198 10.13 -18.03 -21.65
CA THR A 198 9.86 -16.98 -22.65
C THR A 198 11.11 -16.73 -23.50
N LYS A 199 10.90 -16.20 -24.71
CA LYS A 199 11.99 -15.83 -25.62
C LYS A 199 12.59 -14.47 -25.25
N GLN A 200 11.72 -13.51 -24.94
CA GLN A 200 12.08 -12.13 -24.63
C GLN A 200 10.98 -11.51 -23.78
N VAL A 201 11.37 -10.65 -22.83
CA VAL A 201 10.44 -9.90 -21.99
C VAL A 201 10.76 -8.42 -22.12
N LEU A 202 9.78 -7.62 -22.51
CA LEU A 202 9.88 -6.17 -22.55
C LEU A 202 9.04 -5.55 -21.43
N MET A 203 9.57 -4.56 -20.73
CA MET A 203 8.80 -3.75 -19.78
C MET A 203 8.75 -2.30 -20.25
N CYS A 204 7.57 -1.88 -20.68
CA CYS A 204 7.32 -0.53 -21.18
C CYS A 204 7.05 0.44 -20.02
N HIS A 205 7.69 1.61 -20.05
CA HIS A 205 7.45 2.67 -19.07
C HIS A 205 7.19 4.02 -19.74
N LYS A 206 6.49 4.92 -19.04
CA LYS A 206 6.19 6.27 -19.51
C LYS A 206 7.37 7.22 -19.28
N ASP A 207 7.70 7.47 -18.01
CA ASP A 207 8.64 8.54 -17.60
C ASP A 207 9.85 8.00 -16.79
N GLY A 208 10.06 6.68 -16.81
CA GLY A 208 11.00 5.97 -15.95
C GLY A 208 10.36 5.57 -14.61
N PHE A 209 11.14 4.87 -13.77
CA PHE A 209 10.68 4.36 -12.47
C PHE A 209 11.90 4.11 -11.55
N HIS A 210 11.62 3.92 -10.27
CA HIS A 210 12.59 3.46 -9.28
C HIS A 210 12.02 2.22 -8.59
N PHE A 211 12.80 1.14 -8.55
CA PHE A 211 12.48 -0.01 -7.72
C PHE A 211 13.38 0.01 -6.49
N ALA A 212 12.76 -0.19 -5.34
CA ALA A 212 13.45 -0.40 -4.09
C ALA A 212 13.33 -1.89 -3.71
N PRO A 213 14.39 -2.50 -3.17
CA PRO A 213 14.27 -3.86 -2.65
C PRO A 213 13.31 -3.88 -1.45
N LYS A 214 12.60 -4.99 -1.25
CA LYS A 214 11.70 -5.14 -0.08
C LYS A 214 12.46 -5.09 1.25
N ARG A 215 13.75 -5.47 1.23
CA ARG A 215 14.64 -5.53 2.39
C ARG A 215 15.82 -4.62 2.19
N ASN A 216 16.32 -4.05 3.29
CA ASN A 216 17.59 -3.35 3.24
C ASN A 216 18.66 -4.38 2.84
N PRO A 217 19.40 -4.15 1.74
CA PRO A 217 20.51 -5.01 1.40
C PRO A 217 21.51 -4.87 2.53
N GLY A 218 21.81 -5.97 3.23
CA GLY A 218 22.77 -5.97 4.33
C GLY A 218 24.10 -5.43 3.83
N PRO A 219 24.49 -4.19 4.16
CA PRO A 219 25.69 -3.63 3.56
C PRO A 219 26.92 -4.27 4.21
N ILE A 220 27.90 -4.65 3.39
CA ILE A 220 29.23 -4.99 3.92
C ILE A 220 29.94 -3.65 4.23
N LEU A 221 29.88 -3.22 5.48
CA LEU A 221 30.56 -2.01 5.95
C LEU A 221 32.01 -2.34 6.29
N LEU A 222 32.99 -1.67 5.66
CA LEU A 222 34.42 -1.88 5.88
C LEU A 222 34.80 -3.37 5.74
N PRO A 223 34.95 -3.90 4.50
CA PRO A 223 35.22 -5.32 4.23
C PRO A 223 36.37 -5.94 5.03
N ILE A 224 37.31 -5.10 5.49
CA ILE A 224 38.50 -5.43 6.27
C ILE A 224 38.16 -5.84 7.72
N LEU A 225 37.03 -5.37 8.27
CA LEU A 225 36.58 -5.68 9.63
C LEU A 225 35.77 -6.99 9.73
N GLY A 226 35.66 -7.76 8.65
CA GLY A 226 35.03 -9.09 8.66
C GLY A 226 33.50 -9.11 8.86
N ARG A 227 32.84 -7.95 8.92
CA ARG A 227 31.38 -7.85 9.07
C ARG A 227 30.67 -8.17 7.76
N LYS A 228 30.43 -9.45 7.51
CA LYS A 228 29.57 -9.91 6.42
C LYS A 228 28.15 -10.15 6.96
N PRO A 229 27.11 -9.70 6.25
CA PRO A 229 25.74 -10.14 6.55
C PRO A 229 25.68 -11.67 6.56
N ASP A 230 24.97 -12.26 7.52
CA ASP A 230 24.68 -13.68 7.49
C ASP A 230 23.74 -13.94 6.29
N PRO A 231 24.14 -14.75 5.29
CA PRO A 231 23.29 -15.06 4.15
C PRO A 231 21.99 -15.80 4.56
N ASN A 232 21.92 -16.36 5.77
CA ASN A 232 20.75 -17.06 6.29
C ASN A 232 19.83 -16.19 7.15
N GLU A 233 20.25 -14.99 7.59
CA GLU A 233 19.39 -14.04 8.30
C GLU A 233 18.88 -12.96 7.33
N PRO A 234 17.57 -12.94 6.98
CA PRO A 234 17.06 -11.95 6.05
C PRO A 234 17.14 -10.55 6.65
N GLY A 235 17.71 -9.61 5.87
CA GLY A 235 17.80 -8.20 6.23
C GLY A 235 16.44 -7.61 6.62
N ILE A 236 16.45 -6.59 7.48
CA ILE A 236 15.22 -5.95 7.94
C ILE A 236 14.36 -5.43 6.76
N PRO A 237 13.03 -5.61 6.77
CA PRO A 237 12.15 -4.98 5.79
C PRO A 237 12.34 -3.46 5.75
N ILE A 238 12.34 -2.85 4.55
CA ILE A 238 12.60 -1.41 4.39
C ILE A 238 11.52 -0.58 5.09
N ASP A 239 10.27 -1.02 4.98
CA ASP A 239 9.09 -0.35 5.52
C ASP A 239 9.08 -0.24 7.05
N VAL A 240 9.87 -1.05 7.76
CA VAL A 240 10.06 -0.94 9.23
C VAL A 240 11.46 -0.52 9.65
N SER A 241 12.30 -0.14 8.70
CA SER A 241 13.68 0.27 8.96
C SER A 241 13.86 1.77 9.23
N ARG A 242 12.82 2.57 8.98
CA ARG A 242 12.81 4.01 9.26
C ARG A 242 12.79 4.29 10.76
N ALA A 243 13.37 5.44 11.15
CA ALA A 243 13.46 5.86 12.54
C ALA A 243 12.55 7.08 12.75
N ASN A 244 11.44 6.87 13.46
CA ASN A 244 10.35 7.85 13.51
C ASN A 244 10.67 9.18 14.18
N LEU A 245 11.50 9.19 15.26
CA LEU A 245 11.63 10.36 16.13
C LEU A 245 12.03 11.62 15.36
N PHE A 246 12.77 11.49 14.25
CA PHE A 246 13.22 12.65 13.48
C PHE A 246 12.46 12.84 12.15
N ASP A 247 11.87 11.78 11.60
CA ASP A 247 11.11 11.87 10.34
C ASP A 247 9.66 12.36 10.55
N THR A 248 9.11 12.23 11.76
CA THR A 248 7.70 12.61 12.06
C THR A 248 7.56 13.65 13.17
N THR A 249 8.66 14.27 13.59
CA THR A 249 8.61 15.45 14.45
C THR A 249 8.08 16.66 13.68
N TYR A 250 7.68 17.69 14.43
CA TYR A 250 7.22 18.95 13.88
C TYR A 250 8.17 19.48 12.79
N VAL A 251 7.73 19.41 11.53
CA VAL A 251 8.40 20.10 10.43
C VAL A 251 7.93 21.56 10.46
N HIS A 252 8.84 22.53 10.45
CA HIS A 252 8.46 23.94 10.45
C HIS A 252 7.67 24.30 9.16
N PRO A 253 6.60 25.13 9.20
CA PRO A 253 5.78 25.47 8.03
C PRO A 253 6.57 25.95 6.80
N VAL A 254 7.67 26.68 7.01
CA VAL A 254 8.57 27.13 5.94
C VAL A 254 9.20 25.94 5.19
N LEU A 255 9.64 24.90 5.91
CA LEU A 255 10.17 23.69 5.30
C LEU A 255 9.06 22.90 4.60
N ARG A 256 7.87 22.79 5.20
CA ARG A 256 6.70 22.11 4.60
C ARG A 256 6.28 22.74 3.27
N LYS A 257 6.32 24.08 3.18
CA LYS A 257 5.87 24.84 2.00
C LYS A 257 6.97 25.04 0.95
N SER A 258 8.16 24.46 1.14
CA SER A 258 9.29 24.62 0.22
C SER A 258 9.82 23.27 -0.27
N MET A 259 10.61 23.30 -1.35
CA MET A 259 11.26 22.10 -1.88
C MET A 259 12.53 21.70 -1.10
N ILE A 260 12.97 22.49 -0.11
CA ILE A 260 14.26 22.30 0.58
C ILE A 260 14.38 20.89 1.17
N LEU A 261 13.33 20.40 1.84
CA LEU A 261 13.30 19.07 2.43
C LEU A 261 13.44 17.98 1.35
N TRP A 262 12.71 18.14 0.25
CA TRP A 262 12.73 17.19 -0.88
C TRP A 262 14.05 17.21 -1.64
N ASP A 263 14.65 18.38 -1.81
CA ASP A 263 15.97 18.55 -2.43
C ASP A 263 17.05 17.88 -1.58
N TYR A 264 16.98 18.03 -0.25
CA TYR A 264 17.84 17.29 0.68
C TYR A 264 17.66 15.78 0.54
N TYR A 265 16.42 15.26 0.57
CA TYR A 265 16.18 13.83 0.41
C TYR A 265 16.65 13.31 -0.95
N ASN A 266 16.42 14.04 -2.04
CA ASN A 266 16.91 13.68 -3.37
C ASN A 266 18.43 13.63 -3.43
N TYR A 267 19.13 14.61 -2.84
CA TYR A 267 20.59 14.60 -2.75
C TYR A 267 21.09 13.44 -1.88
N TYR A 268 20.48 13.23 -0.71
CA TYR A 268 20.80 12.16 0.22
C TYR A 268 20.63 10.77 -0.42
N ILE A 269 19.48 10.50 -1.02
CA ILE A 269 19.18 9.22 -1.69
C ILE A 269 20.16 8.97 -2.84
N LYS A 270 20.39 9.96 -3.71
CA LYS A 270 21.34 9.81 -4.82
C LYS A 270 22.76 9.53 -4.34
N SER A 271 23.18 10.23 -3.29
CA SER A 271 24.50 10.04 -2.68
C SER A 271 24.61 8.65 -2.06
N LEU A 272 23.60 8.20 -1.31
CA LEU A 272 23.55 6.86 -0.71
C LEU A 272 23.58 5.78 -1.78
N LEU A 273 22.76 5.89 -2.84
CA LEU A 273 22.75 4.94 -3.96
C LEU A 273 24.13 4.87 -4.63
N TRP A 274 24.76 6.02 -4.86
CA TRP A 274 26.08 6.08 -5.46
C TRP A 274 27.14 5.41 -4.57
N ILE A 275 27.09 5.65 -3.26
CA ILE A 275 27.97 5.00 -2.29
C ILE A 275 27.73 3.48 -2.23
N CYS A 276 26.48 3.02 -2.28
CA CYS A 276 26.17 1.58 -2.12
C CYS A 276 26.37 0.75 -3.40
N SER A 277 26.18 1.37 -4.58
CA SER A 277 26.05 0.66 -5.86
C SER A 277 26.89 1.23 -7.00
N GLY A 278 27.58 2.36 -6.79
CA GLY A 278 28.33 3.05 -7.83
C GLY A 278 27.47 3.81 -8.85
N THR A 279 26.15 3.92 -8.61
CA THR A 279 25.20 4.63 -9.48
C THR A 279 24.20 5.45 -8.66
N THR A 280 23.87 6.65 -9.14
CA THR A 280 22.83 7.51 -8.53
C THR A 280 21.41 7.10 -8.94
N PHE A 281 21.27 6.17 -9.89
CA PHE A 281 19.98 5.80 -10.46
C PHE A 281 19.23 4.71 -9.68
N GLY A 282 19.88 4.01 -8.76
CA GLY A 282 19.23 2.99 -7.92
C GLY A 282 20.02 1.71 -7.77
N MET A 283 19.55 0.88 -6.85
CA MET A 283 19.93 -0.53 -6.76
C MET A 283 19.16 -1.29 -7.84
N ASP A 284 19.76 -2.31 -8.46
CA ASP A 284 19.07 -3.18 -9.41
C ASP A 284 18.48 -2.47 -10.66
N GLN A 285 19.20 -1.53 -11.26
CA GLN A 285 18.84 -1.11 -12.63
C GLN A 285 19.38 -2.11 -13.66
N TRP A 286 18.53 -3.08 -13.98
CA TRP A 286 18.68 -4.11 -15.02
C TRP A 286 18.56 -3.54 -16.45
N ILE A 287 19.23 -2.42 -16.73
CA ILE A 287 19.37 -1.91 -18.11
C ILE A 287 20.80 -2.16 -18.56
N GLY A 288 21.02 -3.33 -19.14
CA GLY A 288 22.32 -3.73 -19.64
C GLY A 288 23.34 -3.93 -18.52
N GLU A 289 24.29 -4.83 -18.76
CA GLU A 289 25.41 -5.05 -17.86
C GLU A 289 26.04 -3.70 -17.46
N ILE A 290 26.13 -3.39 -16.16
CA ILE A 290 26.99 -2.29 -15.69
C ILE A 290 28.36 -2.55 -16.29
N SER A 291 28.83 -1.63 -17.15
CA SER A 291 30.05 -1.86 -17.94
C SER A 291 31.19 -2.33 -17.03
N LYS A 292 32.06 -3.23 -17.52
CA LYS A 292 33.22 -3.68 -16.74
C LYS A 292 34.10 -2.52 -16.23
N ALA A 293 34.06 -1.35 -16.90
CA ALA A 293 34.71 -0.13 -16.42
C ALA A 293 34.05 0.48 -15.16
N ARG A 294 32.72 0.36 -15.03
CA ARG A 294 31.96 0.69 -13.81
C ARG A 294 31.95 -0.44 -12.77
N ARG A 295 32.55 -1.62 -13.04
CA ARG A 295 32.80 -2.72 -12.08
C ARG A 295 34.03 -2.53 -11.16
N HIS A 296 34.61 -1.33 -11.12
CA HIS A 296 35.55 -0.93 -10.06
C HIS A 296 34.96 -0.40 -8.70
N PRO A 297 33.71 -0.68 -8.24
CA PRO A 297 33.24 -0.36 -6.89
C PRO A 297 33.76 -1.33 -5.82
N SER A 298 34.66 -2.26 -6.15
CA SER A 298 35.32 -3.16 -5.18
C SER A 298 36.14 -2.43 -4.11
N LYS A 299 36.22 -1.09 -4.18
CA LYS A 299 36.83 -0.20 -3.18
C LYS A 299 35.83 0.65 -2.39
N THR A 300 34.53 0.48 -2.59
CA THR A 300 33.51 1.30 -1.92
C THR A 300 33.28 0.80 -0.50
N PHE A 301 33.03 1.71 0.44
CA PHE A 301 32.89 1.41 1.87
C PHE A 301 31.71 0.47 2.21
N VAL A 302 30.76 0.33 1.27
CA VAL A 302 29.47 -0.34 1.41
C VAL A 302 29.19 -1.08 0.09
N GLN A 303 29.07 -2.41 0.10
CA GLN A 303 28.77 -3.20 -1.11
C GLN A 303 27.58 -4.13 -0.92
N THR A 304 26.74 -4.24 -1.95
CA THR A 304 25.67 -5.24 -2.08
C THR A 304 26.02 -6.26 -3.18
N PRO A 305 25.97 -7.57 -2.94
CA PRO A 305 26.17 -8.59 -3.99
C PRO A 305 25.08 -8.52 -5.07
N ILE A 306 25.47 -8.60 -6.35
CA ILE A 306 24.53 -8.69 -7.48
C ILE A 306 24.30 -10.18 -7.81
N PRO A 307 23.05 -10.68 -7.83
CA PRO A 307 22.75 -12.06 -8.21
C PRO A 307 23.17 -12.37 -9.66
N ASP A 308 23.67 -13.59 -9.91
CA ASP A 308 23.85 -14.08 -11.28
C ASP A 308 22.48 -14.33 -11.92
N THR A 309 22.32 -13.81 -13.13
CA THR A 309 21.06 -13.81 -13.89
C THR A 309 21.01 -14.98 -14.87
N HIS A 310 22.14 -15.67 -15.06
CA HIS A 310 22.35 -16.68 -16.08
C HIS A 310 21.96 -16.20 -17.49
N GLY A 311 22.24 -14.92 -17.78
CA GLY A 311 21.94 -14.29 -19.06
C GLY A 311 20.48 -13.87 -19.26
N ARG A 312 19.60 -14.08 -18.27
CA ARG A 312 18.22 -13.62 -18.33
C ARG A 312 18.13 -12.12 -18.01
N GLN A 313 17.35 -11.40 -18.82
CA GLN A 313 17.18 -9.95 -18.67
C GLN A 313 15.77 -9.52 -19.10
N VAL A 314 15.28 -8.45 -18.47
CA VAL A 314 14.07 -7.75 -18.90
C VAL A 314 14.50 -6.52 -19.69
N ASP A 315 14.07 -6.44 -20.95
CA ASP A 315 14.37 -5.30 -21.80
C ASP A 315 13.45 -4.13 -21.45
N LEU A 316 14.01 -3.02 -20.98
CA LEU A 316 13.20 -1.80 -20.90
C LEU A 316 12.89 -1.27 -22.29
N ALA A 317 11.69 -0.72 -22.44
CA ALA A 317 11.21 -0.12 -23.67
C ALA A 317 10.40 1.15 -23.38
N PRO A 318 10.34 2.11 -24.32
CA PRO A 318 9.36 3.18 -24.28
C PRO A 318 7.92 2.63 -24.38
N LEU A 319 6.93 3.48 -24.16
CA LEU A 319 5.55 3.12 -24.49
C LEU A 319 5.40 2.87 -26.01
N PRO A 320 4.59 1.86 -26.40
CA PRO A 320 4.18 1.70 -27.79
C PRO A 320 3.43 2.94 -28.27
N LYS A 321 3.85 3.49 -29.40
CA LYS A 321 3.10 4.50 -30.16
C LYS A 321 1.95 3.85 -30.91
N MET A 322 2.23 2.74 -31.58
CA MET A 322 1.23 1.91 -32.25
C MET A 322 1.74 0.49 -32.52
N ILE A 323 0.82 -0.43 -32.79
CA ILE A 323 1.10 -1.76 -33.31
C ILE A 323 0.70 -1.81 -34.79
N ARG A 324 1.66 -2.12 -35.67
CA ARG A 324 1.44 -2.25 -37.12
C ARG A 324 0.60 -3.48 -37.43
N LYS A 325 0.06 -3.54 -38.65
CA LYS A 325 -0.79 -4.66 -39.13
C LYS A 325 -0.09 -6.02 -39.08
N ASP A 326 1.24 -6.05 -39.15
CA ASP A 326 2.06 -7.25 -39.07
C ASP A 326 2.46 -7.62 -37.63
N GLY A 327 1.87 -6.97 -36.62
CA GLY A 327 2.14 -7.17 -35.20
C GLY A 327 3.39 -6.44 -34.69
N THR A 328 4.10 -5.70 -35.54
CA THR A 328 5.35 -5.02 -35.16
C THR A 328 5.06 -3.76 -34.33
N VAL A 329 5.80 -3.57 -33.24
CA VAL A 329 5.66 -2.39 -32.36
C VAL A 329 6.45 -1.21 -32.91
N GLU A 330 5.80 -0.05 -33.03
CA GLU A 330 6.46 1.24 -33.16
C GLU A 330 6.48 1.91 -31.79
N PHE A 331 7.68 2.18 -31.25
CA PHE A 331 7.85 2.83 -29.94
C PHE A 331 7.87 4.36 -30.06
N VAL A 332 7.44 5.04 -29.01
CA VAL A 332 7.62 6.49 -28.88
C VAL A 332 9.10 6.80 -28.70
N ASP A 333 9.63 7.76 -29.46
CA ASP A 333 10.93 8.35 -29.16
C ASP A 333 10.82 9.19 -27.88
N ASN A 334 11.37 8.66 -26.80
CA ASN A 334 11.39 9.31 -25.50
C ASN A 334 12.75 9.95 -25.17
N GLY A 335 13.69 9.97 -26.13
CA GLY A 335 15.04 10.49 -25.95
C GLY A 335 15.91 9.73 -24.94
N ARG A 336 15.57 8.47 -24.61
CA ARG A 336 16.28 7.66 -23.61
C ARG A 336 17.03 6.47 -24.22
N PRO A 337 18.03 5.89 -23.52
CA PRO A 337 18.88 4.82 -24.06
C PRO A 337 18.11 3.58 -24.55
N GLU A 338 16.98 3.25 -23.92
CA GLU A 338 16.16 2.12 -24.33
C GLU A 338 15.55 2.29 -25.73
N TYR A 339 15.14 3.51 -26.11
CA TYR A 339 14.65 3.78 -27.47
C TYR A 339 15.78 3.61 -28.49
N GLU A 340 16.93 4.23 -28.24
CA GLU A 340 18.10 4.18 -29.12
C GLU A 340 18.57 2.74 -29.41
N ARG A 341 18.46 1.87 -28.40
CA ARG A 341 18.79 0.44 -28.51
C ARG A 341 17.74 -0.36 -29.31
N LEU A 342 16.47 0.00 -29.19
CA LEU A 342 15.36 -0.74 -29.80
C LEU A 342 14.95 -0.24 -31.19
N LYS A 343 15.27 1.01 -31.56
CA LYS A 343 14.80 1.64 -32.82
C LYS A 343 15.21 0.90 -34.10
N THR A 344 16.27 0.10 -34.06
CA THR A 344 16.73 -0.72 -35.20
C THR A 344 16.23 -2.16 -35.14
N GLN A 345 15.50 -2.53 -34.10
CA GLN A 345 15.00 -3.89 -33.89
C GLN A 345 13.54 -3.99 -34.35
N THR A 346 13.17 -5.15 -34.90
CA THR A 346 11.77 -5.48 -35.20
C THR A 346 11.24 -6.32 -34.05
N ILE A 347 10.39 -5.73 -33.22
CA ILE A 347 9.77 -6.41 -32.07
C ILE A 347 8.32 -6.77 -32.43
N ARG A 348 7.99 -8.06 -32.31
CA ARG A 348 6.64 -8.62 -32.52
C ARG A 348 6.24 -9.42 -31.27
N PRO A 349 5.51 -8.81 -30.33
CA PRO A 349 5.05 -9.49 -29.12
C PRO A 349 4.00 -10.54 -29.46
N ASP A 350 4.14 -11.71 -28.86
CA ASP A 350 3.11 -12.75 -28.91
C ASP A 350 2.03 -12.49 -27.85
N MET A 351 2.39 -11.78 -26.78
CA MET A 351 1.51 -11.43 -25.67
C MET A 351 1.78 -10.03 -25.15
N VAL A 352 0.70 -9.29 -24.85
CA VAL A 352 0.75 -8.04 -24.09
C VAL A 352 0.04 -8.20 -22.76
N VAL A 353 0.73 -7.84 -21.66
CA VAL A 353 0.14 -7.74 -20.33
C VAL A 353 0.03 -6.28 -19.93
N LEU A 354 -1.20 -5.78 -19.84
CA LEU A 354 -1.50 -4.41 -19.43
C LEU A 354 -1.44 -4.31 -17.90
N CYS A 355 -0.33 -3.79 -17.40
CA CYS A 355 -0.11 -3.45 -15.99
C CYS A 355 -0.39 -1.94 -15.77
N THR A 356 -1.51 -1.46 -16.34
CA THR A 356 -1.87 -0.05 -16.47
C THR A 356 -2.73 0.47 -15.32
N GLY A 357 -2.91 -0.35 -14.28
CA GLY A 357 -3.60 -0.01 -13.05
C GLY A 357 -5.12 -0.09 -13.18
N TYR A 358 -5.82 0.57 -12.27
CA TYR A 358 -7.27 0.52 -12.17
C TYR A 358 -7.87 1.92 -12.14
N LYS A 359 -9.14 2.00 -12.53
CA LYS A 359 -9.98 3.18 -12.31
C LYS A 359 -10.68 3.07 -10.96
N GLN A 360 -11.07 4.23 -10.44
CA GLN A 360 -11.89 4.36 -9.25
C GLN A 360 -13.22 4.96 -9.66
N THR A 361 -14.28 4.18 -9.49
CA THR A 361 -15.64 4.58 -9.85
C THR A 361 -16.58 4.12 -8.75
N PHE A 362 -17.60 4.94 -8.47
CA PHE A 362 -18.62 4.66 -7.46
C PHE A 362 -20.01 4.61 -8.11
N PRO A 363 -20.27 3.66 -9.02
CA PRO A 363 -21.52 3.62 -9.78
C PRO A 363 -22.76 3.37 -8.92
N PHE A 364 -22.61 2.94 -7.67
CA PHE A 364 -23.72 2.82 -6.73
C PHE A 364 -24.07 4.16 -6.03
N LEU A 365 -23.26 5.22 -6.18
CA LEU A 365 -23.49 6.53 -5.55
C LEU A 365 -23.98 7.61 -6.52
N ARG A 366 -24.36 7.27 -7.76
CA ARG A 366 -24.75 8.27 -8.81
C ARG A 366 -25.86 9.21 -8.39
N THR A 367 -26.76 8.73 -7.55
CA THR A 367 -27.90 9.49 -7.04
C THR A 367 -27.49 10.48 -5.95
N LEU A 368 -26.34 10.25 -5.29
CA LEU A 368 -25.79 11.09 -4.23
C LEU A 368 -24.74 12.08 -4.74
N TYR A 369 -23.93 11.68 -5.72
CA TYR A 369 -22.87 12.50 -6.29
C TYR A 369 -23.04 12.62 -7.82
N GLN A 370 -23.05 13.87 -8.31
CA GLN A 370 -23.15 14.15 -9.75
C GLN A 370 -21.91 13.68 -10.54
N ASP A 371 -20.75 13.63 -9.90
CA ASP A 371 -19.49 13.13 -10.46
C ASP A 371 -19.07 11.84 -9.75
N GLU A 372 -19.27 10.70 -10.44
CA GLU A 372 -18.90 9.36 -9.96
C GLU A 372 -17.40 9.12 -9.86
N GLN A 373 -16.59 10.00 -10.44
CA GLN A 373 -15.13 9.94 -10.44
C GLN A 373 -14.51 10.89 -9.42
N ARG A 374 -15.34 11.66 -8.68
CA ARG A 374 -14.83 12.56 -7.65
C ARG A 374 -14.14 11.75 -6.55
N HIS A 375 -12.81 11.83 -6.54
CA HIS A 375 -11.99 11.12 -5.57
C HIS A 375 -12.12 11.77 -4.18
N PRO A 376 -12.21 10.99 -3.08
CA PRO A 376 -12.40 11.53 -1.74
C PRO A 376 -11.18 12.31 -1.21
N SER A 377 -10.09 12.46 -1.96
CA SER A 377 -8.88 13.17 -1.50
C SER A 377 -9.06 14.68 -1.23
N SER A 378 -10.19 15.25 -1.66
CA SER A 378 -10.61 16.61 -1.32
C SER A 378 -11.53 16.68 -0.09
N PHE A 379 -11.87 15.54 0.51
CA PHE A 379 -12.73 15.44 1.68
C PHE A 379 -11.93 15.59 2.97
N VAL A 380 -12.62 15.76 4.10
CA VAL A 380 -11.99 15.83 5.42
C VAL A 380 -11.23 14.54 5.67
N ARG A 381 -9.92 14.69 5.82
CA ARG A 381 -8.86 13.67 5.89
C ARG A 381 -8.90 12.64 4.76
N GLY A 382 -9.55 12.93 3.64
CA GLY A 382 -9.80 11.93 2.61
C GLY A 382 -10.89 10.90 2.97
N ILE A 383 -11.78 11.23 3.92
CA ILE A 383 -12.75 10.31 4.53
C ILE A 383 -14.19 10.75 4.27
N TRP A 384 -14.62 11.95 4.68
CA TRP A 384 -16.02 12.39 4.51
C TRP A 384 -16.14 13.83 3.98
N GLU A 385 -17.17 14.08 3.18
CA GLU A 385 -17.44 15.43 2.68
C GLU A 385 -18.02 16.30 3.81
N GLN A 386 -17.57 17.56 3.91
CA GLN A 386 -17.93 18.47 5.01
C GLN A 386 -19.44 18.64 5.23
N GLY A 387 -20.25 18.52 4.18
CA GLY A 387 -21.72 18.60 4.25
C GLY A 387 -22.44 17.24 4.33
N ARG A 388 -21.70 16.12 4.37
CA ARG A 388 -22.25 14.76 4.38
C ARG A 388 -21.36 13.81 5.19
N PRO A 389 -21.23 14.01 6.52
CA PRO A 389 -20.39 13.18 7.38
C PRO A 389 -20.84 11.72 7.49
N GLU A 390 -22.11 11.42 7.18
CA GLU A 390 -22.71 10.10 7.24
C GLU A 390 -22.22 9.16 6.12
N VAL A 391 -21.51 9.69 5.11
CA VAL A 391 -20.89 8.87 4.05
C VAL A 391 -19.37 8.92 4.19
N GLY A 392 -18.78 7.84 4.69
CA GLY A 392 -17.35 7.71 4.88
C GLY A 392 -16.69 6.88 3.77
N PHE A 393 -15.56 7.34 3.27
CA PHE A 393 -14.73 6.65 2.28
C PHE A 393 -13.47 6.10 2.97
N ILE A 394 -13.35 4.78 3.07
CA ILE A 394 -12.29 4.12 3.83
C ILE A 394 -11.34 3.33 2.92
N GLY A 395 -10.05 3.65 2.99
CA GLY A 395 -8.98 3.03 2.21
C GLY A 395 -8.72 3.67 0.84
N PHE A 396 -9.23 4.89 0.59
CA PHE A 396 -9.05 5.62 -0.66
C PHE A 396 -7.85 6.58 -0.63
N MET A 397 -6.71 6.08 -0.16
CA MET A 397 -5.43 6.78 -0.18
C MET A 397 -4.33 5.86 -0.70
N ARG A 398 -3.22 6.43 -1.20
CA ARG A 398 -2.06 5.63 -1.61
C ARG A 398 -0.80 6.06 -0.86
N PRO A 399 -0.28 5.26 0.10
CA PRO A 399 0.96 5.60 0.78
C PRO A 399 2.16 5.58 -0.18
N SER A 400 3.11 6.51 -0.02
CA SER A 400 4.40 6.53 -0.73
C SER A 400 5.25 5.30 -0.41
N LEU A 401 5.32 4.96 0.88
CA LEU A 401 5.85 3.73 1.44
C LEU A 401 4.91 3.33 2.57
N GLY A 402 4.41 2.09 2.55
CA GLY A 402 3.60 1.53 3.62
C GLY A 402 2.40 0.76 3.10
N ALA A 403 1.41 0.55 3.96
CA ALA A 403 0.27 -0.31 3.67
C ALA A 403 -1.06 0.45 3.84
N ILE A 404 -2.04 0.18 2.96
CA ILE A 404 -3.40 0.73 3.06
C ILE A 404 -4.16 0.21 4.28
N PRO A 405 -4.16 -1.11 4.61
CA PRO A 405 -4.93 -1.66 5.73
C PRO A 405 -4.78 -0.92 7.09
N PRO A 406 -3.56 -0.62 7.59
CA PRO A 406 -3.41 0.18 8.81
C PRO A 406 -3.90 1.63 8.65
N LEU A 407 -3.77 2.26 7.48
CA LEU A 407 -4.31 3.61 7.27
C LEU A 407 -5.85 3.60 7.24
N ALA A 408 -6.43 2.57 6.63
CA ALA A 408 -7.87 2.33 6.64
C ALA A 408 -8.40 2.09 8.06
N GLU A 409 -7.63 1.43 8.92
CA GLU A 409 -7.94 1.31 10.35
C GLU A 409 -8.02 2.66 11.04
N MET A 410 -7.04 3.55 10.82
CA MET A 410 -7.04 4.90 11.40
C MET A 410 -8.20 5.75 10.83
N GLN A 411 -8.49 5.63 9.53
CA GLN A 411 -9.64 6.30 8.93
C GLN A 411 -10.97 5.82 9.52
N ALA A 412 -11.13 4.51 9.71
CA ALA A 412 -12.32 3.93 10.32
C ALA A 412 -12.51 4.45 11.75
N GLN A 413 -11.46 4.45 12.55
CA GLN A 413 -11.47 4.98 13.91
C GLN A 413 -11.92 6.46 13.95
N LEU A 414 -11.36 7.30 13.09
CA LEU A 414 -11.69 8.72 13.04
C LEU A 414 -13.12 8.95 12.55
N TRP A 415 -13.54 8.23 11.50
CA TRP A 415 -14.89 8.35 10.97
C TRP A 415 -15.95 7.91 11.98
N VAL A 416 -15.75 6.77 12.65
CA VAL A 416 -16.67 6.28 13.68
C VAL A 416 -16.75 7.27 14.84
N LEU A 417 -15.61 7.84 15.28
CA LEU A 417 -15.60 8.90 16.29
C LEU A 417 -16.39 10.14 15.84
N ASN A 418 -16.27 10.54 14.57
CA ASN A 418 -17.04 11.64 14.00
C ASN A 418 -18.54 11.35 13.99
N LEU A 419 -18.96 10.11 13.67
CA LEU A 419 -20.38 9.74 13.67
C LEU A 419 -21.01 9.81 15.07
N VAL A 420 -20.30 9.37 16.11
CA VAL A 420 -20.89 9.25 17.46
C VAL A 420 -20.57 10.43 18.38
N SER A 421 -19.52 11.19 18.10
CA SER A 421 -19.08 12.31 18.92
C SER A 421 -18.52 13.45 18.06
N PRO A 422 -19.31 14.00 17.12
CA PRO A 422 -18.83 15.02 16.18
C PRO A 422 -18.32 16.29 16.89
N HIS A 423 -18.89 16.62 18.06
CA HIS A 423 -18.48 17.76 18.88
C HIS A 423 -17.03 17.66 19.43
N LYS A 424 -16.42 16.47 19.42
CA LYS A 424 -15.01 16.29 19.79
C LYS A 424 -14.05 16.60 18.66
N LEU A 425 -14.55 16.83 17.44
CA LEU A 425 -13.77 17.07 16.24
C LEU A 425 -14.10 18.44 15.66
N SER A 426 -13.08 19.16 15.20
CA SER A 426 -13.22 20.41 14.46
C SER A 426 -12.23 20.40 13.31
N LEU A 427 -12.53 19.61 12.27
CA LEU A 427 -11.63 19.33 11.16
C LEU A 427 -12.18 19.93 9.86
N GLN A 428 -11.31 20.59 9.10
CA GLN A 428 -11.63 21.13 7.78
C GLN A 428 -10.81 20.42 6.68
N PRO A 429 -11.30 20.35 5.44
CA PRO A 429 -10.55 19.79 4.31
C PRO A 429 -9.21 20.49 4.04
N GLU A 430 -9.08 21.76 4.41
CA GLU A 430 -7.88 22.58 4.20
C GLU A 430 -6.76 22.28 5.22
N ASP A 431 -7.06 21.60 6.33
CA ASP A 431 -6.12 21.30 7.41
C ASP A 431 -5.08 20.19 7.04
N GLU A 432 -4.80 19.98 5.75
CA GLU A 432 -4.27 18.72 5.19
C GLU A 432 -2.98 18.84 4.35
N GLU A 433 -2.26 19.95 4.40
CA GLU A 433 -1.21 20.21 3.40
C GLU A 433 0.03 19.33 3.54
N HIS A 434 0.36 18.84 4.74
CA HIS A 434 1.73 18.40 5.03
C HIS A 434 2.02 16.92 4.74
N TYR A 435 1.01 16.04 4.75
CA TYR A 435 1.19 14.61 4.47
C TYR A 435 0.85 14.23 3.03
N LYS A 436 0.27 15.14 2.23
CA LYS A 436 -0.07 14.85 0.82
C LYS A 436 1.19 14.85 -0.03
N LEU A 437 1.34 13.87 -0.91
CA LEU A 437 2.47 13.80 -1.83
C LEU A 437 2.32 14.82 -2.95
N HIS A 438 3.42 15.50 -3.29
CA HIS A 438 3.44 16.39 -4.45
C HIS A 438 3.32 15.58 -5.74
N THR A 439 2.40 16.00 -6.60
CA THR A 439 2.15 15.36 -7.89
C THR A 439 2.17 16.38 -9.01
N LYS A 440 2.55 15.94 -10.22
CA LYS A 440 2.44 16.79 -11.41
C LYS A 440 0.96 17.04 -11.71
N PRO A 441 0.57 18.19 -12.27
CA PRO A 441 -0.82 18.44 -12.67
C PRO A 441 -1.39 17.39 -13.64
N THR A 442 -0.53 16.75 -14.43
CA THR A 442 -0.88 15.68 -15.38
C THR A 442 -0.82 14.27 -14.77
N ALA A 443 -0.57 14.14 -13.47
CA ALA A 443 -0.47 12.84 -12.81
C ALA A 443 -1.85 12.22 -12.67
N ARG A 444 -1.95 10.92 -12.98
CA ARG A 444 -3.18 10.15 -12.82
C ARG A 444 -3.54 9.89 -11.36
N VAL A 445 -2.52 9.75 -10.50
CA VAL A 445 -2.67 9.49 -9.08
C VAL A 445 -2.34 10.78 -8.34
N THR A 446 -3.35 11.39 -7.73
CA THR A 446 -3.27 12.68 -7.01
C THR A 446 -3.57 12.54 -5.51
N TYR A 447 -3.86 11.32 -5.07
CA TYR A 447 -4.30 10.96 -3.71
C TYR A 447 -3.21 10.23 -2.92
N GLY A 448 -1.95 10.53 -3.25
CA GLY A 448 -0.80 10.00 -2.55
C GLY A 448 -0.62 10.65 -1.18
N VAL A 449 -0.28 9.85 -0.17
CA VAL A 449 0.05 10.34 1.18
C VAL A 449 1.39 9.79 1.66
N ASP A 450 2.08 10.53 2.51
CA ASP A 450 3.12 9.97 3.38
C ASP A 450 2.44 9.16 4.50
N HIS A 451 2.78 7.87 4.59
CA HIS A 451 2.08 6.93 5.47
C HIS A 451 2.15 7.33 6.93
N GLU A 452 3.35 7.67 7.39
CA GLU A 452 3.62 7.95 8.80
C GLU A 452 3.01 9.28 9.23
N SER A 453 3.21 10.33 8.42
CA SER A 453 2.64 11.65 8.68
C SER A 453 1.11 11.62 8.68
N TYR A 454 0.50 10.87 7.76
CA TYR A 454 -0.95 10.73 7.69
C TYR A 454 -1.50 9.97 8.91
N ALA A 455 -0.93 8.81 9.25
CA ALA A 455 -1.37 8.04 10.43
C ALA A 455 -1.21 8.86 11.72
N TYR A 456 -0.09 9.57 11.87
CA TYR A 456 0.17 10.43 13.03
C TYR A 456 -0.82 11.60 13.10
N GLN A 457 -1.14 12.25 11.97
CA GLN A 457 -2.13 13.32 11.95
C GLN A 457 -3.51 12.81 12.37
N LEU A 458 -3.96 11.65 11.89
CA LEU A 458 -5.23 11.09 12.34
C LEU A 458 -5.21 10.73 13.83
N ALA A 459 -4.07 10.27 14.35
CA ALA A 459 -3.90 10.05 15.78
C ALA A 459 -3.96 11.36 16.59
N LEU A 460 -3.40 12.46 16.10
CA LEU A 460 -3.52 13.78 16.72
C LEU A 460 -4.99 14.24 16.73
N ASP A 461 -5.69 14.11 15.60
CA ASP A 461 -7.11 14.50 15.48
C ASP A 461 -7.99 13.74 16.49
N MET A 462 -7.61 12.51 16.85
CA MET A 462 -8.31 11.67 17.83
C MET A 462 -7.77 11.80 19.27
N ASN A 463 -6.75 12.63 19.54
CA ASN A 463 -6.02 12.65 20.81
C ASN A 463 -5.45 11.27 21.23
N SER A 464 -4.99 10.50 20.24
CA SER A 464 -4.43 9.16 20.38
C SER A 464 -2.91 9.10 20.18
N ALA A 465 -2.24 10.24 19.92
CA ALA A 465 -0.79 10.29 19.71
C ALA A 465 -0.02 10.47 21.04
N PRO A 466 0.58 9.41 21.61
CA PRO A 466 1.28 9.52 22.89
C PRO A 466 2.56 10.37 22.79
N GLY A 467 2.71 11.32 23.71
CA GLY A 467 3.94 12.10 23.88
C GLY A 467 4.94 11.45 24.83
N LEU A 468 6.12 12.06 24.97
CA LEU A 468 7.18 11.57 25.87
C LEU A 468 6.69 11.44 27.32
N THR A 469 5.90 12.40 27.79
CA THR A 469 5.34 12.38 29.15
C THR A 469 4.40 11.21 29.37
N ASP A 470 3.61 10.81 28.36
CA ASP A 470 2.71 9.67 28.46
C ASP A 470 3.52 8.36 28.52
N MET A 471 4.59 8.28 27.73
CA MET A 471 5.50 7.13 27.76
C MET A 471 6.24 7.03 29.10
N LEU A 472 6.71 8.14 29.66
CA LEU A 472 7.39 8.16 30.97
C LEU A 472 6.45 7.79 32.13
N LYS A 473 5.16 8.17 32.06
CA LYS A 473 4.17 7.74 33.05
C LYS A 473 3.97 6.23 33.03
N ARG A 474 3.82 5.63 31.84
CA ARG A 474 3.71 4.17 31.68
C ARG A 474 4.98 3.43 32.09
N ALA A 475 6.14 4.00 31.76
CA ALA A 475 7.44 3.51 32.17
C ALA A 475 7.64 3.42 33.69
N SER A 476 6.93 4.23 34.47
CA SER A 476 7.00 4.20 35.94
C SER A 476 6.21 3.05 36.58
N SER A 477 5.32 2.40 35.82
CA SER A 477 4.48 1.29 36.29
C SER A 477 4.98 -0.10 35.92
N THR A 478 6.03 -0.21 35.11
CA THR A 478 6.58 -1.48 34.58
C THR A 478 8.04 -1.70 34.99
N ASP A 479 8.55 -2.92 34.83
CA ASP A 479 9.97 -3.20 35.06
C ASP A 479 10.89 -2.46 34.06
N LEU A 480 12.14 -2.23 34.45
CA LEU A 480 13.10 -1.41 33.69
C LEU A 480 13.33 -1.91 32.25
N ARG A 481 13.28 -3.21 32.00
CA ARG A 481 13.53 -3.77 30.66
C ARG A 481 12.37 -3.46 29.72
N THR A 482 11.15 -3.66 30.19
CA THR A 482 9.91 -3.34 29.47
C THR A 482 9.85 -1.86 29.15
N THR A 483 10.13 -1.01 30.14
CA THR A 483 10.23 0.44 30.00
C THR A 483 11.22 0.88 28.92
N LEU A 484 12.44 0.33 28.93
CA LEU A 484 13.44 0.66 27.93
C LEU A 484 13.04 0.22 26.52
N ARG A 485 12.47 -0.99 26.38
CA ARG A 485 11.94 -1.46 25.08
C ARG A 485 10.84 -0.53 24.56
N LEU A 486 9.89 -0.16 25.41
CA LEU A 486 8.79 0.73 25.04
C LEU A 486 9.28 2.08 24.53
N LEU A 487 10.19 2.73 25.29
CA LEU A 487 10.76 4.03 24.89
C LEU A 487 11.56 3.95 23.59
N VAL A 488 12.36 2.89 23.41
CA VAL A 488 13.16 2.70 22.20
C VAL A 488 12.28 2.44 20.98
N ILE A 489 11.23 1.61 21.12
CA ILE A 489 10.31 1.33 20.01
C ILE A 489 9.47 2.56 19.67
N TRP A 490 8.97 3.28 20.68
CA TRP A 490 8.21 4.52 20.46
C TRP A 490 9.04 5.57 19.71
N ALA A 491 10.32 5.75 20.09
CA ALA A 491 11.21 6.72 19.46
C ALA A 491 11.77 6.25 18.11
N PHE A 492 12.33 5.04 18.05
CA PHE A 492 13.16 4.59 16.93
C PHE A 492 12.53 3.48 16.07
N GLY A 493 11.41 2.90 16.50
CA GLY A 493 10.65 1.93 15.71
C GLY A 493 10.01 2.56 14.49
N ALA A 494 9.38 1.75 13.65
CA ALA A 494 8.51 2.23 12.57
C ALA A 494 7.17 2.73 13.13
N HIS A 495 6.35 3.42 12.34
CA HIS A 495 5.00 3.82 12.78
C HIS A 495 4.05 2.61 12.86
N PHE A 496 4.15 1.86 13.96
CA PHE A 496 3.15 0.85 14.29
C PHE A 496 1.90 1.52 14.85
N ASN A 497 0.76 1.39 14.19
CA ASN A 497 -0.51 1.94 14.67
C ASN A 497 -0.88 1.50 16.09
N THR A 498 -0.37 0.35 16.56
CA THR A 498 -0.49 -0.10 17.95
C THR A 498 -0.10 0.98 18.96
N LYS A 499 0.86 1.88 18.64
CA LYS A 499 1.21 3.00 19.52
C LYS A 499 0.08 3.98 19.76
N PHE A 500 -0.79 4.16 18.77
CA PHE A 500 -1.98 5.01 18.88
C PHE A 500 -3.13 4.35 19.63
N ARG A 501 -2.95 3.08 20.03
CA ARG A 501 -3.85 2.33 20.91
C ARG A 501 -3.41 2.40 22.38
N LEU A 502 -2.34 3.13 22.71
CA LEU A 502 -1.92 3.34 24.10
C LEU A 502 -2.79 4.36 24.83
N ILE A 503 -3.33 5.35 24.12
CA ILE A 503 -4.15 6.43 24.69
C ILE A 503 -5.26 6.83 23.72
N GLY A 504 -6.16 7.69 24.20
CA GLY A 504 -7.24 8.25 23.41
C GLY A 504 -8.47 7.35 23.35
N PRO A 505 -9.47 7.71 22.53
CA PRO A 505 -10.79 7.08 22.51
C PRO A 505 -10.74 5.58 22.20
N TRP A 506 -9.73 5.17 21.45
CA TRP A 506 -9.58 3.82 20.94
C TRP A 506 -8.45 3.06 21.64
N ALA A 507 -8.15 3.38 22.89
CA ALA A 507 -7.14 2.67 23.66
C ALA A 507 -7.46 1.17 23.78
N TRP A 508 -6.41 0.33 23.82
CA TRP A 508 -6.52 -1.12 23.94
C TRP A 508 -5.50 -1.63 24.97
N GLU A 509 -5.95 -2.45 25.91
CA GLU A 509 -5.11 -2.94 27.02
C GLU A 509 -3.88 -3.72 26.55
N GLY A 510 -4.00 -4.53 25.49
CA GLY A 510 -2.88 -5.31 24.94
C GLY A 510 -1.87 -4.51 24.11
N ALA A 511 -2.07 -3.20 23.94
CA ALA A 511 -1.21 -2.38 23.08
C ALA A 511 0.23 -2.30 23.60
N GLU A 512 0.40 -2.19 24.92
CA GLU A 512 1.73 -2.10 25.53
C GLU A 512 2.50 -3.42 25.40
N ASP A 513 1.87 -4.54 25.75
CA ASP A 513 2.44 -5.88 25.61
C ASP A 513 2.86 -6.19 24.17
N LEU A 514 2.03 -5.80 23.21
CA LEU A 514 2.35 -5.96 21.80
C LEU A 514 3.51 -5.05 21.38
N LEU A 515 3.56 -3.82 21.87
CA LEU A 515 4.67 -2.91 21.55
C LEU A 515 6.01 -3.45 22.04
N VAL A 516 6.07 -4.01 23.24
CA VAL A 516 7.32 -4.55 23.81
C VAL A 516 7.61 -6.01 23.40
N SER A 517 6.73 -6.58 22.57
CA SER A 517 6.87 -7.94 22.05
C SER A 517 8.17 -8.15 21.27
N ASP A 518 8.59 -9.40 21.16
CA ASP A 518 9.79 -9.72 20.40
C ASP A 518 9.63 -9.42 18.90
N GLU A 519 8.41 -9.46 18.34
CA GLU A 519 8.17 -9.11 16.93
C GLU A 519 8.57 -7.66 16.63
N PHE A 520 8.11 -6.71 17.44
CA PHE A 520 8.44 -5.29 17.24
C PHE A 520 9.84 -4.96 17.72
N TRP A 521 10.31 -5.59 18.79
CA TRP A 521 11.71 -5.45 19.22
C TRP A 521 12.70 -5.87 18.14
N GLN A 522 12.40 -6.92 17.37
CA GLN A 522 13.21 -7.37 16.23
C GLN A 522 13.34 -6.33 15.12
N THR A 523 12.39 -5.40 14.98
CA THR A 523 12.51 -4.28 14.01
C THR A 523 13.58 -3.27 14.41
N ILE A 524 14.01 -3.28 15.68
CA ILE A 524 15.12 -2.48 16.17
C ILE A 524 16.42 -3.30 16.15
N THR A 525 16.40 -4.51 16.71
CA THR A 525 17.62 -5.29 16.92
C THR A 525 18.22 -5.90 15.66
N ARG A 526 17.43 -6.09 14.60
CA ARG A 526 17.93 -6.51 13.28
C ARG A 526 18.64 -5.39 12.51
N ARG A 527 18.73 -4.17 13.06
CA ARG A 527 19.43 -3.03 12.44
C ARG A 527 20.94 -3.16 12.69
N PRO A 528 21.77 -3.42 11.66
CA PRO A 528 23.17 -3.82 11.83
C PRO A 528 24.06 -2.78 12.51
N MET A 529 23.70 -1.50 12.43
CA MET A 529 24.54 -0.38 12.86
C MET A 529 24.39 -0.02 14.35
N LEU A 530 23.21 -0.23 14.95
CA LEU A 530 22.88 0.28 16.29
C LEU A 530 22.72 -0.83 17.34
N PHE A 531 22.24 -2.01 16.95
CA PHE A 531 21.83 -3.07 17.88
C PHE A 531 22.12 -4.49 17.38
N GLY A 532 22.90 -4.63 16.29
CA GLY A 532 23.32 -5.94 15.79
C GLY A 532 24.06 -6.72 16.88
N LYS A 533 23.83 -8.03 16.94
CA LYS A 533 24.50 -8.95 17.90
C LYS A 533 26.00 -8.64 17.92
N PHE A 534 26.47 -8.21 19.10
CA PHE A 534 27.89 -8.09 19.42
C PHE A 534 28.51 -9.46 19.62
#